data_AF-A0A7W1ACS0-F1
#
_entry.id   AF-A0A7W1ACS0-F1
#
_cell.length_a   1.000
_cell.length_b   1.000
_cell.length_c   1.000
_cell.angle_alpha   90.00
_cell.angle_beta   90.00
_cell.angle_gamma   90.00
#
_symmetry.space_group_name_H-M   'P 1'
#
loop_
_entity.id
_entity.type
_entity.pdbx_description
1 polymer ?
#
loop_
_entity_poly.entity_id
_entity_poly.type
_entity_poly.pdbx_seq_one_letter_code
_entity_poly.pdbx_strand_id
1 'polypeptide(L)'
;TYGGPETIRHKLDVLERHCEDVGRDYDEIEKTGLGTVHLGPESMSSDEVVEVCREMSEAGIEHLIFNMPNVHEIEPLETFGQEIIPTVADF
;
A
#
# COMPACT_ATOMS: atom_id res chain seq x y z
N THR A 1 0.55 -11.68 5.70
CA THR A 1 -0.32 -10.77 4.91
C THR A 1 -1.40 -10.20 5.80
N TYR A 2 -1.76 -8.93 5.61
CA TYR A 2 -2.57 -8.06 6.48
C TYR A 2 -4.05 -8.46 6.65
N GLY A 3 -4.41 -9.68 6.24
CA GLY A 3 -5.80 -10.16 6.19
C GLY A 3 -6.61 -9.66 4.99
N GLY A 4 -5.96 -8.97 4.04
CA GLY A 4 -6.60 -8.41 2.83
C GLY A 4 -7.31 -7.07 3.06
N PRO A 5 -7.87 -6.45 2.00
CA PRO A 5 -8.52 -5.14 2.05
C PRO A 5 -9.68 -5.06 3.06
N GLU A 6 -10.48 -6.13 3.19
CA GLU A 6 -11.60 -6.16 4.14
C GLU A 6 -11.14 -6.06 5.60
N THR A 7 -10.03 -6.74 5.94
CA THR A 7 -9.46 -6.65 7.28
C THR A 7 -8.91 -5.25 7.56
N ILE A 8 -8.36 -4.58 6.55
CA ILE A 8 -7.85 -3.20 6.67
C ILE A 8 -9.02 -2.26 6.95
N ARG A 9 -10.07 -2.28 6.12
CA ARG A 9 -11.27 -1.46 6.31
C ARG A 9 -11.85 -1.62 7.71
N HIS A 10 -12.05 -2.88 8.15
CA HIS A 10 -12.55 -3.15 9.48
C HIS A 10 -11.67 -2.56 10.60
N LYS A 11 -10.34 -2.63 10.47
CA LYS A 11 -9.41 -2.06 11.45
C LYS A 11 -9.43 -0.54 11.46
N LEU A 12 -9.58 0.09 10.29
CA LEU A 12 -9.75 1.53 10.18
C LEU A 12 -11.07 1.99 10.82
N ASP A 13 -12.18 1.26 10.63
CA ASP A 13 -13.45 1.52 11.31
C ASP A 13 -13.35 1.38 12.85
N VAL A 14 -12.53 0.44 13.34
CA VAL A 14 -12.24 0.31 14.78
C VAL A 14 -11.44 1.51 15.28
N LEU A 15 -10.43 1.93 14.52
CA LEU A 15 -9.58 3.06 14.88
C LEU A 15 -10.37 4.39 14.91
N GLU A 16 -11.23 4.62 13.92
CA GLU A 16 -12.10 5.80 13.85
C GLU A 16 -12.97 5.91 15.12
N ARG A 17 -13.68 4.83 15.49
CA ARG A 17 -14.49 4.79 16.72
C ARG A 17 -13.67 5.07 17.98
N HIS A 18 -12.43 4.56 18.06
CA HIS A 18 -11.56 4.87 19.19
C HIS A 18 -11.11 6.34 19.21
N CYS A 19 -10.92 6.97 18.04
CA CYS A 19 -10.63 8.40 17.95
C CYS A 19 -11.81 9.23 18.46
N GLU A 20 -13.04 8.86 18.09
CA GLU A 20 -14.27 9.47 18.60
C GLU A 20 -14.37 9.35 20.14
N ASP A 21 -14.12 8.16 20.69
CA ASP A 21 -14.19 7.89 22.14
C ASP A 21 -13.23 8.75 22.96
N VAL A 22 -12.05 9.09 22.40
CA VAL A 22 -11.01 9.87 23.08
C VAL A 22 -10.97 11.34 22.66
N GLY A 23 -11.85 11.77 21.76
CA GLY A 23 -11.91 13.14 21.27
C GLY A 23 -10.71 13.56 20.42
N ARG A 24 -10.13 12.61 19.66
CA ARG A 24 -9.03 12.86 18.73
C ARG A 24 -9.54 12.91 17.30
N ASP A 25 -8.98 13.79 16.48
CA ASP A 25 -9.23 13.81 15.04
C ASP A 25 -8.58 12.57 14.37
N TYR A 26 -9.40 11.78 13.67
CA TYR A 26 -8.97 10.58 12.96
C TYR A 26 -8.06 10.91 11.75
N ASP A 27 -8.23 12.09 11.15
CA ASP A 27 -7.49 12.50 9.96
C ASP A 27 -6.07 12.98 10.29
N GLU A 28 -5.73 13.19 11.57
CA GLU A 28 -4.35 13.42 12.01
C GLU A 28 -3.47 12.15 11.97
N ILE A 29 -4.07 10.98 11.78
CA ILE A 29 -3.33 9.71 11.65
C ILE A 29 -3.05 9.48 10.16
N GLU A 30 -1.78 9.37 9.77
CA GLU A 30 -1.39 8.83 8.46
C GLU A 30 -1.51 7.30 8.47
N LYS A 31 -2.34 6.75 7.58
CA LYS A 31 -2.59 5.31 7.49
C LYS A 31 -1.54 4.70 6.56
N THR A 32 -0.52 4.10 7.15
CA THR A 32 0.55 3.42 6.40
C THR A 32 0.30 1.92 6.30
N GLY A 33 0.56 1.36 5.12
CA GLY A 33 0.57 -0.08 4.85
C GLY A 33 1.98 -0.54 4.52
N LEU A 34 2.35 -1.73 4.99
CA LEU A 34 3.57 -2.40 4.54
C LEU A 34 3.18 -3.44 3.49
N GLY A 35 4.04 -3.75 2.54
CA GLY A 35 3.85 -4.80 1.54
C GLY A 35 5.16 -5.50 1.25
N THR A 36 5.12 -6.67 0.60
CA THR A 36 6.31 -7.25 -0.03
C THR A 36 6.03 -7.36 -1.51
N VAL A 37 6.91 -6.77 -2.32
CA VAL A 37 6.83 -6.80 -3.78
C VAL A 37 8.08 -7.50 -4.28
N HIS A 38 7.87 -8.54 -5.07
CA HIS A 38 8.93 -9.27 -5.75
C HIS A 38 8.68 -9.14 -7.24
N LEU A 39 9.23 -8.08 -7.85
CA LEU A 39 9.08 -7.80 -9.28
C LEU A 39 10.03 -8.68 -10.08
N GLY A 40 9.54 -9.29 -11.16
CA GLY A 40 10.37 -10.08 -12.05
C GLY A 40 9.54 -10.99 -12.96
N PRO A 41 10.16 -11.55 -14.02
CA PRO A 41 9.45 -12.30 -15.06
C PRO A 41 8.70 -13.56 -14.57
N GLU A 42 9.11 -14.13 -13.44
CA GLU A 42 8.49 -15.31 -12.82
C GLU A 42 7.75 -14.97 -11.51
N SER A 43 7.59 -13.68 -11.20
CA SER A 43 7.01 -13.18 -9.96
C SER A 43 5.93 -12.13 -10.27
N MET A 44 5.96 -10.94 -9.67
CA MET A 44 4.94 -9.92 -9.92
C MET A 44 5.31 -9.04 -11.11
N SER A 45 4.29 -8.65 -11.89
CA SER A 45 4.41 -7.58 -12.91
C SER A 45 4.21 -6.18 -12.31
N SER A 46 4.54 -5.13 -13.07
CA SER A 46 4.26 -3.74 -12.67
C SER A 46 2.76 -3.49 -12.51
N ASP A 47 1.93 -4.01 -13.42
CA ASP A 47 0.47 -3.90 -13.35
C ASP A 47 -0.10 -4.55 -12.06
N GLU A 48 0.40 -5.72 -11.67
CA GLU A 48 -0.03 -6.38 -10.43
C GLU A 48 0.32 -5.55 -9.19
N VAL A 49 1.47 -4.85 -9.20
CA VAL A 49 1.84 -3.94 -8.11
C VAL A 49 0.94 -2.70 -8.08
N VAL A 50 0.58 -2.16 -9.25
CA VAL A 50 -0.37 -1.04 -9.35
C VAL A 50 -1.75 -1.42 -8.83
N GLU A 51 -2.25 -2.63 -9.14
CA GLU A 51 -3.50 -3.12 -8.58
C GLU A 51 -3.44 -3.24 -7.05
N VAL A 52 -2.33 -3.75 -6.50
CA VAL A 52 -2.14 -3.76 -5.04
C VAL A 52 -2.19 -2.34 -4.47
N CYS A 53 -1.54 -1.36 -5.11
CA CYS A 53 -1.61 0.03 -4.67
C CYS A 53 -3.04 0.57 -4.68
N ARG A 54 -3.82 0.27 -5.74
CA ARG A 54 -5.22 0.68 -5.87
C ARG A 54 -6.08 0.05 -4.78
N GLU A 55 -6.01 -1.26 -4.60
CA GLU A 55 -6.81 -1.97 -3.59
C GLU A 55 -6.56 -1.44 -2.16
N MET A 56 -5.30 -1.10 -1.86
CA MET A 56 -4.93 -0.55 -0.55
C MET A 56 -5.40 0.91 -0.39
N SER A 57 -5.30 1.72 -1.44
CA SER A 57 -5.84 3.09 -1.45
C SER A 57 -7.36 3.08 -1.24
N GLU A 58 -8.09 2.22 -1.97
CA GLU A 58 -9.53 2.00 -1.78
C GLU A 58 -9.90 1.44 -0.40
N ALA A 59 -8.94 0.80 0.28
CA ALA A 59 -9.12 0.32 1.65
C ALA A 59 -8.84 1.41 2.71
N GLY A 60 -8.32 2.58 2.32
CA GLY A 60 -8.03 3.72 3.19
C GLY A 60 -6.56 3.85 3.62
N ILE A 61 -5.63 3.17 2.94
CA ILE A 61 -4.18 3.36 3.15
C ILE A 61 -3.69 4.53 2.30
N GLU A 62 -2.99 5.46 2.94
CA GLU A 62 -2.48 6.69 2.31
C GLU A 62 -1.04 6.52 1.80
N HIS A 63 -0.27 5.61 2.42
CA HIS A 63 1.13 5.42 2.09
C HIS A 63 1.51 3.95 2.19
N LEU A 64 2.06 3.41 1.10
CA LEU A 64 2.57 2.05 1.03
C LEU A 64 4.10 2.02 1.08
N ILE A 65 4.60 1.19 1.99
CA ILE A 65 6.02 0.86 2.11
C ILE A 65 6.21 -0.55 1.57
N PHE A 66 7.13 -0.74 0.62
CA PHE A 66 7.40 -2.06 0.06
C PHE A 66 8.75 -2.60 0.52
N ASN A 67 8.72 -3.78 1.13
CA ASN A 67 9.89 -4.65 1.20
C ASN A 67 10.12 -5.26 -0.19
N MET A 68 11.34 -5.17 -0.70
CA MET A 68 11.72 -5.66 -2.03
C MET A 68 12.87 -6.67 -1.90
N PRO A 69 12.59 -7.99 -1.90
CA PRO A 69 13.61 -9.01 -1.66
C PRO A 69 14.74 -9.01 -2.69
N ASN A 70 14.44 -8.66 -3.94
CA ASN A 70 15.38 -8.61 -5.05
C ASN A 70 15.87 -7.19 -5.38
N VAL A 71 15.84 -6.25 -4.41
CA VAL A 71 16.30 -4.85 -4.61
C VAL A 71 17.74 -4.74 -5.11
N HIS A 72 18.56 -5.76 -4.87
CA HIS A 72 19.96 -5.82 -5.31
C HIS A 72 20.12 -5.96 -6.84
N GLU A 73 19.04 -6.28 -7.57
CA GLU A 73 19.05 -6.49 -9.03
C GLU A 73 18.82 -5.19 -9.83
N ILE A 74 18.66 -4.04 -9.16
CA ILE A 74 18.39 -2.67 -9.68
C ILE A 74 17.16 -2.52 -10.60
N GLU A 75 16.95 -3.41 -11.57
CA GLU A 75 15.84 -3.40 -12.53
C GLU A 75 14.46 -3.24 -11.85
N PRO A 76 14.14 -3.89 -10.71
CA PRO A 76 12.90 -3.65 -9.97
C PRO A 76 12.69 -2.19 -9.53
N LEU A 77 13.77 -1.50 -9.13
CA LEU A 77 13.71 -0.10 -8.73
C LEU A 77 13.51 0.82 -9.94
N GLU A 78 14.10 0.47 -11.08
CA GLU A 78 13.88 1.20 -12.34
C GLU A 78 12.42 1.07 -12.79
N THR A 79 11.84 -0.12 -12.77
CA THR A 79 10.41 -0.35 -13.03
C THR A 79 9.52 0.43 -12.06
N PHE A 80 9.86 0.46 -10.76
CA PHE A 80 9.12 1.30 -9.81
C PHE A 80 9.14 2.77 -10.18
N GLY A 81 10.32 3.30 -10.50
CA GLY A 81 10.50 4.71 -10.83
C GLY A 81 9.89 5.13 -12.16
N GLN A 82 9.94 4.26 -13.17
CA GLN A 82 9.56 4.58 -14.54
C GLN A 82 8.10 4.23 -14.86
N GLU A 83 7.56 3.19 -14.23
CA GLU A 83 6.24 2.64 -14.57
C GLU A 83 5.25 2.79 -13.42
N ILE A 84 5.60 2.33 -12.21
CA ILE A 84 4.63 2.21 -11.10
C ILE A 84 4.33 3.58 -10.46
N ILE A 85 5.37 4.33 -10.05
CA ILE A 85 5.20 5.60 -9.34
C ILE A 85 4.38 6.62 -10.15
N PRO A 86 4.64 6.82 -11.46
CA PRO A 86 3.84 7.73 -12.28
C PRO A 86 2.36 7.33 -12.31
N THR A 87 2.04 6.04 -12.46
CA THR A 87 0.66 5.55 -12.52
C THR A 87 -0.08 5.65 -11.20
N VAL A 88 0.60 5.40 -10.08
CA VAL A 88 -0.03 5.50 -8.74
C VAL A 88 -0.24 6.96 -8.34
N ALA A 89 0.56 7.91 -8.84
CA ALA A 89 0.38 9.33 -8.55
C ALA A 89 -0.89 9.93 -9.19
N ASP A 90 -1.52 9.23 -10.13
CA ASP A 90 -2.73 9.68 -10.82
C ASP A 90 -4.04 9.37 -10.07
N PHE A 91 -3.99 8.68 -8.92
CA PHE A 91 -5.17 8.37 -8.09
C PHE A 91 -4.88 8.46 -6.60
#